data_AF-G7P2Z4-F1
#
_entry.id   AF-G7P2Z4-F1
#
_cell.length_a   1.000
_cell.length_b   1.000
_cell.length_c   1.000
_cell.angle_alpha   90.00
_cell.angle_beta   90.00
_cell.angle_gamma   90.00
#
_symmetry.space_group_name_H-M   'P 1'
#
loop_
_entity.id
_entity.type
_entity.pdbx_description
1 polymer ?
#
loop_
_entity_poly.entity_id
_entity_poly.type
_entity_poly.pdbx_seq_one_letter_code
_entity_poly.pdbx_strand_id
1 'polypeptide(L)'
;MATPGAASAELVIGWCIFGLLLLAILAFCWIYVRKYQSRRESEVVSTITAIFSLAIALITSALLPVDIFLVSYMKNQNGTFKDWANANVSRQIEDTVLYGYYTLYSVILFCVFFWIPFVYFYYEEKDDDDTSKCTQIKTALKYTLGFVVICALLLLVGAFVPLNVPNNKNSTEWEKVKFLFEELGSSHGLAALSFSISSLTLIGMLAAITYTAYGMSALPLNLIKGTRSAAYERLENTEDIEEVEQHIQTIKSKSKDGRPLPARDKRALKQFEERLRTLKKRERHLEFIENSWWTKFCGALRPLKIIWGIFFILVALLFVISLFLSNLDKALHSAGIDSGFIIFGANLSNPLNMLLPLLQTVFPLDYILITIIIMYFIFTSMAGIRNIGIWFFWIRLYKIRRGRTRPQALLFLCMILLLIVLHTSYMIYSLAPQYVMYGSQNYLIETNITSDNHKGNSTLSVPKRCDADAPEDQCTVTRTYLFLHKFWFFSAAYYFGNWAFLGVFLIGLIVSCCKGKKSVIEGIDEDSDISDDEPSVYSV
;
A
#
# COMPACT_ATOMS: atom_id res chain seq x y z
N MET A 1 -11.61 -42.27 -10.66
CA MET A 1 -11.38 -42.51 -9.21
C MET A 1 -9.91 -42.21 -8.91
N ALA A 2 -9.62 -41.05 -8.33
CA ALA A 2 -8.28 -40.76 -7.83
C ALA A 2 -8.01 -41.60 -6.58
N THR A 3 -6.81 -42.17 -6.47
CA THR A 3 -6.40 -42.97 -5.30
C THR A 3 -6.38 -42.09 -4.04
N PRO A 4 -6.81 -42.60 -2.88
CA PRO A 4 -6.92 -41.80 -1.64
C PRO A 4 -5.59 -41.18 -1.18
N GLY A 5 -4.44 -41.72 -1.60
CA GLY A 5 -3.11 -41.16 -1.32
C GLY A 5 -2.77 -39.88 -2.11
N ALA A 6 -3.35 -39.67 -3.30
CA ALA A 6 -3.09 -38.47 -4.10
C ALA A 6 -3.81 -37.25 -3.52
N ALA A 7 -5.05 -37.42 -3.04
CA ALA A 7 -5.81 -36.35 -2.38
C ALA A 7 -5.16 -35.87 -1.08
N SER A 8 -4.56 -36.78 -0.30
CA SER A 8 -3.81 -36.40 0.91
C SER A 8 -2.52 -35.64 0.58
N ALA A 9 -1.83 -36.02 -0.51
CA ALA A 9 -0.59 -35.35 -0.91
C ALA A 9 -0.86 -33.92 -1.39
N GLU A 10 -1.88 -33.70 -2.22
CA GLU A 10 -2.30 -32.38 -2.71
C GLU A 10 -2.74 -31.46 -1.55
N LEU A 11 -3.47 -32.00 -0.56
CA LEU A 11 -3.87 -31.25 0.63
C LEU A 11 -2.64 -30.81 1.45
N VAL A 12 -1.69 -31.72 1.68
CA VAL A 12 -0.45 -31.43 2.41
C VAL A 12 0.38 -30.38 1.67
N ILE A 13 0.47 -30.46 0.34
CA ILE A 13 1.16 -29.46 -0.49
C ILE A 13 0.48 -28.09 -0.35
N GLY A 14 -0.86 -28.02 -0.39
CA GLY A 14 -1.61 -26.79 -0.20
C GLY A 14 -1.35 -26.13 1.16
N TRP A 15 -1.39 -26.92 2.25
CA TRP A 15 -1.07 -26.43 3.60
C TRP A 15 0.39 -25.98 3.73
N CYS A 16 1.33 -26.70 3.10
CA CYS A 16 2.74 -26.31 3.06
C CYS A 16 2.95 -24.97 2.33
N ILE A 17 2.30 -24.76 1.17
CA ILE A 17 2.38 -23.49 0.41
C ILE A 17 1.78 -22.35 1.23
N PHE A 18 0.61 -22.56 1.84
CA PHE A 18 -0.02 -21.56 2.71
C PHE A 18 0.87 -21.22 3.93
N GLY A 19 1.46 -22.22 4.57
CA GLY A 19 2.39 -22.04 5.68
C GLY A 19 3.65 -21.26 5.28
N LEU A 20 4.23 -21.57 4.11
CA LEU A 20 5.38 -20.85 3.55
C LEU A 20 5.04 -19.38 3.24
N LEU A 21 3.87 -19.13 2.66
CA LEU A 21 3.40 -17.78 2.35
C LEU A 21 3.19 -16.96 3.63
N LEU A 22 2.56 -17.55 4.65
CA LEU A 22 2.37 -16.91 5.94
C LEU A 22 3.70 -16.61 6.63
N LEU A 23 4.66 -17.53 6.58
CA LEU A 23 6.01 -17.33 7.10
C LEU A 23 6.73 -16.20 6.36
N ALA A 24 6.61 -16.12 5.02
CA ALA A 24 7.19 -15.05 4.23
C ALA A 24 6.60 -13.68 4.59
N ILE A 25 5.28 -13.60 4.79
CA ILE A 25 4.60 -12.38 5.24
C ILE A 25 5.09 -11.96 6.64
N LEU A 26 5.17 -12.91 7.58
CA LEU A 26 5.67 -12.63 8.94
C LEU A 26 7.13 -12.19 8.94
N ALA A 27 7.99 -12.86 8.16
CA ALA A 27 9.39 -12.49 7.99
C ALA A 27 9.52 -11.07 7.41
N PHE A 28 8.74 -10.75 6.38
CA PHE A 28 8.69 -9.40 5.80
C PHE A 28 8.26 -8.36 6.84
N CYS A 29 7.17 -8.60 7.58
CA CYS A 29 6.69 -7.68 8.61
C CYS A 29 7.72 -7.48 9.72
N TRP A 30 8.36 -8.57 10.18
CA TRP A 30 9.39 -8.52 11.20
C TRP A 30 10.61 -7.72 10.73
N ILE A 31 11.13 -8.00 9.54
CA ILE A 31 12.26 -7.25 8.94
C ILE A 31 11.89 -5.78 8.80
N TYR A 32 10.67 -5.50 8.33
CA TYR A 32 10.19 -4.14 8.10
C TYR A 32 10.13 -3.34 9.41
N VAL A 33 9.45 -3.86 10.42
CA VAL A 33 9.28 -3.19 11.73
C VAL A 33 10.65 -3.00 12.39
N ARG A 34 11.50 -4.04 12.43
CA ARG A 34 12.86 -3.96 13.00
C ARG A 34 13.76 -2.96 12.29
N LYS A 35 13.55 -2.73 10.99
CA LYS A 35 14.33 -1.77 10.20
C LYS A 35 14.06 -0.32 10.61
N TYR A 36 12.84 0.01 11.02
CA TYR A 36 12.44 1.39 11.37
C TYR A 36 12.40 1.66 12.86
N GLN A 37 12.13 0.63 13.67
CA GLN A 37 12.07 0.71 15.13
C GLN A 37 13.32 1.36 15.74
N SER A 38 13.10 2.26 16.70
CA SER A 38 14.17 2.85 17.51
C SER A 38 14.92 1.78 18.31
N ARG A 39 16.25 1.84 18.32
CA ARG A 39 17.08 0.96 19.18
C ARG A 39 17.08 1.36 20.65
N ARG A 40 16.71 2.62 20.97
CA ARG A 40 16.76 3.16 22.34
C ARG A 40 15.42 3.04 23.06
N GLU A 41 14.32 3.40 22.40
CA GLU A 41 12.97 3.51 22.98
C GLU A 41 12.06 2.37 22.52
N SER A 42 12.55 1.13 22.55
CA SER A 42 11.93 0.00 21.86
C SER A 42 11.03 -0.80 22.82
N GLU A 43 9.71 -0.79 22.61
CA GLU A 43 8.75 -1.57 23.41
C GLU A 43 8.18 -2.80 22.70
N VAL A 44 8.16 -3.92 23.42
CA VAL A 44 7.74 -5.23 22.88
C VAL A 44 6.28 -5.20 22.42
N VAL A 45 5.37 -4.63 23.21
CA VAL A 45 3.94 -4.59 22.89
C VAL A 45 3.66 -3.81 21.60
N SER A 46 4.33 -2.66 21.41
CA SER A 46 4.17 -1.88 20.17
C SER A 46 4.70 -2.63 18.95
N THR A 47 5.82 -3.35 19.09
CA THR A 47 6.40 -4.11 17.97
C THR A 47 5.55 -5.28 17.55
N ILE A 48 5.03 -6.05 18.51
CA ILE A 48 4.12 -7.16 18.23
C ILE A 48 2.87 -6.61 17.53
N THR A 49 2.32 -5.50 18.02
CA THR A 49 1.15 -4.84 17.42
C THR A 49 1.42 -4.36 15.99
N ALA A 50 2.57 -3.74 15.74
CA ALA A 50 2.98 -3.28 14.42
C ALA A 50 3.18 -4.45 13.44
N ILE A 51 3.78 -5.56 13.88
CA ILE A 51 3.98 -6.76 13.07
C ILE A 51 2.63 -7.43 12.77
N PHE A 52 1.79 -7.60 13.80
CA PHE A 52 0.49 -8.25 13.69
C PHE A 52 -0.45 -7.49 12.75
N SER A 53 -0.62 -6.18 12.95
CA SER A 53 -1.48 -5.35 12.11
C SER A 53 -1.05 -5.35 10.64
N LEU A 54 0.26 -5.22 10.37
CA LEU A 54 0.78 -5.29 9.01
C LEU A 54 0.62 -6.70 8.41
N ALA A 55 0.85 -7.76 9.19
CA ALA A 55 0.69 -9.13 8.73
C ALA A 55 -0.77 -9.43 8.33
N ILE A 56 -1.74 -9.01 9.13
CA ILE A 56 -3.17 -9.18 8.80
C ILE A 56 -3.53 -8.45 7.50
N ALA A 57 -3.04 -7.22 7.32
CA ALA A 57 -3.29 -6.46 6.09
C ALA A 57 -2.74 -7.21 4.86
N LEU A 58 -1.52 -7.74 4.96
CA LEU A 58 -0.90 -8.50 3.87
C LEU A 58 -1.56 -9.85 3.62
N ILE A 59 -1.97 -10.56 4.68
CA ILE A 59 -2.74 -11.81 4.55
C ILE A 59 -4.07 -11.53 3.84
N THR A 60 -4.75 -10.44 4.21
CA THR A 60 -6.01 -10.02 3.56
C THR A 60 -5.79 -9.71 2.08
N SER A 61 -4.71 -9.01 1.74
CA SER A 61 -4.39 -8.75 0.33
C SER A 61 -3.92 -10.00 -0.42
N ALA A 62 -3.32 -10.98 0.25
CA ALA A 62 -2.92 -12.26 -0.34
C ALA A 62 -4.12 -13.21 -0.57
N LEU A 63 -5.26 -12.96 0.10
CA LEU A 63 -6.50 -13.69 -0.17
C LEU A 63 -7.10 -13.30 -1.53
N LEU A 64 -6.82 -12.10 -2.05
CA LEU A 64 -7.31 -11.63 -3.35
C LEU A 64 -6.89 -12.54 -4.54
N PRO A 65 -5.60 -12.85 -4.76
CA PRO A 65 -5.21 -13.78 -5.81
C PRO A 65 -5.80 -15.18 -5.59
N VAL A 66 -6.00 -15.61 -4.34
CA VAL A 66 -6.64 -16.91 -4.02
C VAL A 66 -8.12 -16.91 -4.41
N ASP A 67 -8.85 -15.82 -4.16
CA ASP A 67 -10.25 -15.62 -4.56
C ASP A 67 -10.39 -15.69 -6.09
N ILE A 68 -9.53 -14.96 -6.82
CA ILE A 68 -9.47 -15.00 -8.30
C ILE A 68 -9.18 -16.40 -8.81
N PHE A 69 -8.23 -17.11 -8.18
CA PHE A 69 -7.90 -18.49 -8.54
C PHE A 69 -9.10 -19.41 -8.39
N LEU A 70 -9.75 -19.32 -7.23
CA LEU A 70 -10.84 -20.20 -6.88
C LEU A 70 -12.00 -20.06 -7.89
N VAL A 71 -12.35 -18.81 -8.19
CA VAL A 71 -13.36 -18.44 -9.19
C VAL A 71 -12.95 -18.94 -10.57
N SER A 72 -11.68 -18.77 -10.98
CA SER A 72 -11.18 -19.26 -12.27
C SER A 72 -11.16 -20.79 -12.37
N TYR A 73 -10.84 -21.48 -11.28
CA TYR A 73 -10.60 -22.91 -11.26
C TYR A 73 -11.88 -23.75 -11.32
N MET A 74 -13.04 -23.18 -10.97
CA MET A 74 -14.34 -23.88 -11.02
C MET A 74 -14.80 -24.24 -12.43
N LYS A 75 -14.28 -23.56 -13.47
CA LYS A 75 -14.67 -23.76 -14.86
C LYS A 75 -13.60 -24.38 -15.74
N ASN A 76 -14.07 -25.05 -16.79
CA ASN A 76 -13.26 -25.49 -17.92
C ASN A 76 -13.05 -24.36 -18.93
N GLN A 77 -12.06 -24.50 -19.80
CA GLN A 77 -11.82 -23.56 -20.90
C GLN A 77 -13.03 -23.45 -21.85
N ASN A 78 -13.80 -24.53 -21.97
CA ASN A 78 -15.03 -24.60 -22.77
C ASN A 78 -16.21 -23.84 -22.13
N GLY A 79 -16.05 -23.28 -20.93
CA GLY A 79 -17.08 -22.51 -20.23
C GLY A 79 -18.05 -23.32 -19.37
N THR A 80 -17.95 -24.66 -19.40
CA THR A 80 -18.71 -25.54 -18.49
C THR A 80 -18.06 -25.62 -17.11
N PHE A 81 -18.87 -25.82 -16.07
CA PHE A 81 -18.36 -26.16 -14.74
C PHE A 81 -17.63 -27.51 -14.77
N LYS A 82 -16.59 -27.65 -13.94
CA LYS A 82 -15.90 -28.93 -13.77
C LYS A 82 -16.81 -29.94 -13.07
N ASP A 83 -16.61 -31.24 -13.33
CA ASP A 83 -17.45 -32.32 -12.77
C ASP A 83 -17.48 -32.35 -11.23
N TRP A 84 -16.41 -31.89 -10.58
CA TRP A 84 -16.34 -31.77 -9.12
C TRP A 84 -17.04 -30.51 -8.59
N ALA A 85 -17.24 -29.49 -9.43
CA ALA A 85 -17.86 -28.22 -9.10
C ALA A 85 -19.39 -28.30 -9.24
N ASN A 86 -20.00 -29.30 -8.58
CA ASN A 86 -21.43 -29.35 -8.39
C ASN A 86 -21.90 -28.12 -7.60
N ALA A 87 -23.13 -27.64 -7.83
CA ALA A 87 -23.66 -26.43 -7.22
C ALA A 87 -23.49 -26.38 -5.68
N ASN A 88 -23.59 -27.52 -5.00
CA ASN A 88 -23.41 -27.59 -3.55
C ASN A 88 -21.94 -27.41 -3.10
N VAL A 89 -20.98 -27.95 -3.85
CA VAL A 89 -19.54 -27.86 -3.53
C VAL A 89 -19.02 -26.46 -3.86
N SER A 90 -19.41 -25.89 -5.00
CA SER A 90 -19.07 -24.52 -5.38
C SER A 90 -19.51 -23.52 -4.30
N ARG A 91 -20.76 -23.62 -3.83
CA ARG A 91 -21.27 -22.78 -2.73
C ARG A 91 -20.47 -22.91 -1.44
N GLN A 92 -20.10 -24.14 -1.03
CA GLN A 92 -19.29 -24.35 0.18
C GLN A 92 -17.92 -23.66 0.12
N ILE A 93 -17.27 -23.73 -1.05
CA ILE A 93 -15.95 -23.12 -1.23
C ILE A 93 -16.08 -21.59 -1.25
N GLU A 94 -17.09 -21.07 -1.93
CA GLU A 94 -17.42 -19.64 -1.95
C GLU A 94 -17.73 -19.09 -0.55
N ASP A 95 -18.52 -19.81 0.24
CA ASP A 95 -18.82 -19.48 1.65
C ASP A 95 -17.54 -19.51 2.50
N THR A 96 -16.64 -20.46 2.26
CA THR A 96 -15.36 -20.55 2.99
C THR A 96 -14.50 -19.30 2.75
N VAL A 97 -14.39 -18.85 1.50
CA VAL A 97 -13.68 -17.60 1.15
C VAL A 97 -14.39 -16.38 1.75
N LEU A 98 -15.72 -16.35 1.71
CA LEU A 98 -16.53 -15.29 2.31
C LEU A 98 -16.28 -15.17 3.83
N TYR A 99 -16.29 -16.28 4.57
CA TYR A 99 -15.96 -16.30 6.00
C TYR A 99 -14.52 -15.91 6.27
N GLY A 100 -13.59 -16.24 5.37
CA GLY A 100 -12.21 -15.78 5.40
C GLY A 100 -12.11 -14.26 5.37
N TYR A 101 -12.75 -13.61 4.39
CA TYR A 101 -12.82 -12.14 4.32
C TYR A 101 -13.52 -11.54 5.52
N TYR A 102 -14.65 -12.11 5.94
CA TYR A 102 -15.41 -11.64 7.10
C TYR A 102 -14.54 -11.62 8.37
N THR A 103 -13.78 -12.69 8.60
CA THR A 103 -12.88 -12.81 9.75
C THR A 103 -11.73 -11.81 9.66
N LEU A 104 -11.03 -11.75 8.53
CA LEU A 104 -9.88 -10.87 8.34
C LEU A 104 -10.27 -9.39 8.43
N TYR A 105 -11.38 -8.99 7.82
CA TYR A 105 -11.90 -7.63 7.91
C TYR A 105 -12.40 -7.26 9.30
N SER A 106 -13.02 -8.20 10.03
CA SER A 106 -13.39 -7.98 11.44
C SER A 106 -12.15 -7.76 12.30
N VAL A 107 -11.09 -8.53 12.09
CA VAL A 107 -9.80 -8.35 12.77
C VAL A 107 -9.16 -7.02 12.39
N ILE A 108 -9.23 -6.59 11.13
CA ILE A 108 -8.78 -5.26 10.69
C ILE A 108 -9.54 -4.15 11.43
N LEU A 109 -10.86 -4.23 11.52
CA LEU A 109 -11.67 -3.25 12.26
C LEU A 109 -11.27 -3.20 13.73
N PHE A 110 -11.10 -4.36 14.37
CA PHE A 110 -10.60 -4.46 15.73
C PHE A 110 -9.21 -3.83 15.89
N CYS A 111 -8.29 -4.10 14.96
CA CYS A 111 -6.95 -3.51 14.99
C CYS A 111 -7.01 -1.99 14.87
N VAL A 112 -7.78 -1.44 13.93
CA VAL A 112 -7.84 -0.01 13.64
C VAL A 112 -8.56 0.78 14.73
N PHE A 113 -9.68 0.28 15.24
CA PHE A 113 -10.54 1.04 16.17
C PHE A 113 -10.35 0.70 17.65
N PHE A 114 -9.67 -0.40 17.98
CA PHE A 114 -9.45 -0.78 19.37
C PHE A 114 -7.97 -1.00 19.67
N TRP A 115 -7.32 -1.98 19.03
CA TRP A 115 -6.00 -2.44 19.46
C TRP A 115 -4.88 -1.42 19.21
N ILE A 116 -4.78 -0.84 18.01
CA ILE A 116 -3.75 0.17 17.69
C ILE A 116 -3.95 1.44 18.55
N PRO A 117 -5.15 2.03 18.65
CA PRO A 117 -5.38 3.17 19.54
C PRO A 117 -5.06 2.86 21.01
N PHE A 118 -5.44 1.68 21.50
CA PHE A 118 -5.13 1.26 22.88
C PHE A 118 -3.63 1.22 23.13
N VAL A 119 -2.86 0.56 22.27
CA VAL A 119 -1.41 0.45 22.42
C VAL A 119 -0.72 1.82 22.24
N TYR A 120 -1.27 2.67 21.37
CA TYR A 120 -0.80 4.05 21.20
C TYR A 120 -0.94 4.86 22.49
N PHE A 121 -2.14 4.96 23.05
CA PHE A 121 -2.39 5.74 24.28
C PHE A 121 -1.73 5.12 25.50
N TYR A 122 -1.64 3.79 25.55
CA TYR A 122 -0.90 3.10 26.61
C TYR A 122 0.58 3.51 26.60
N TYR A 123 1.19 3.67 25.42
CA TYR A 123 2.57 4.11 25.33
C TYR A 123 2.74 5.61 25.63
N GLU A 124 1.84 6.47 25.14
CA GLU A 124 1.89 7.92 25.45
C GLU A 124 1.88 8.19 26.96
N GLU A 125 1.00 7.51 27.70
CA GLU A 125 0.90 7.66 29.16
C GLU A 125 2.10 7.04 29.92
N LYS A 126 2.92 6.22 29.25
CA LYS A 126 4.13 5.65 29.87
C LYS A 126 5.19 6.71 30.11
N ASP A 127 5.23 7.75 29.28
CA ASP A 127 6.26 8.79 29.34
C ASP A 127 6.10 9.72 30.57
N ASP A 128 4.99 9.60 31.33
CA ASP A 128 4.80 10.22 32.64
C ASP A 128 5.27 9.28 33.78
N ASP A 129 6.51 9.48 34.27
CA ASP A 129 7.27 8.57 35.16
C ASP A 129 6.59 8.15 36.49
N ASP A 130 5.51 8.80 36.92
CA ASP A 130 4.87 8.57 38.23
C ASP A 130 3.52 7.81 38.19
N THR A 131 3.10 7.30 37.03
CA THR A 131 1.75 6.72 36.88
C THR A 131 1.71 5.21 37.17
N SER A 132 0.83 4.78 38.09
CA SER A 132 0.59 3.36 38.35
C SER A 132 0.08 2.62 37.10
N LYS A 133 0.54 1.39 36.83
CA LYS A 133 0.14 0.58 35.66
C LYS A 133 -1.39 0.44 35.50
N CYS A 134 -2.11 0.39 36.62
CA CYS A 134 -3.58 0.29 36.60
C CYS A 134 -4.23 1.59 36.13
N THR A 135 -3.69 2.75 36.55
CA THR A 135 -4.14 4.06 36.08
C THR A 135 -3.85 4.22 34.60
N GLN A 136 -2.67 3.82 34.14
CA GLN A 136 -2.25 3.86 32.74
C GLN A 136 -3.22 3.11 31.82
N ILE A 137 -3.58 1.87 32.17
CA ILE A 137 -4.53 1.06 31.39
C ILE A 137 -5.92 1.71 31.37
N LYS A 138 -6.38 2.26 32.51
CA LYS A 138 -7.68 2.95 32.59
C LYS A 138 -7.71 4.19 31.70
N THR A 139 -6.65 4.99 31.72
CA THR A 139 -6.52 6.19 30.88
C THR A 139 -6.49 5.81 29.40
N ALA A 140 -5.68 4.81 29.02
CA ALA A 140 -5.62 4.32 27.65
C ALA A 140 -6.97 3.78 27.15
N LEU A 141 -7.70 3.02 27.97
CA LEU A 141 -9.05 2.53 27.65
C LEU A 141 -10.06 3.68 27.49
N LYS A 142 -9.98 4.70 28.34
CA LYS A 142 -10.86 5.88 28.26
C LYS A 142 -10.71 6.59 26.90
N TYR A 143 -9.48 6.79 26.43
CA TYR A 143 -9.24 7.41 25.12
C TYR A 143 -9.57 6.47 23.95
N THR A 144 -9.33 5.17 24.10
CA THR A 144 -9.71 4.16 23.09
C THR A 144 -11.22 4.07 22.91
N LEU A 145 -12.00 4.32 23.96
CA LEU A 145 -13.47 4.27 23.89
C LEU A 145 -14.04 5.19 22.81
N GLY A 146 -13.41 6.34 22.54
CA GLY A 146 -13.82 7.23 21.45
C GLY A 146 -13.76 6.55 20.07
N PHE A 147 -12.70 5.79 19.81
CA PHE A 147 -12.54 5.05 18.56
C PHE A 147 -13.52 3.88 18.45
N VAL A 148 -13.82 3.22 19.56
CA VAL A 148 -14.84 2.16 19.63
C VAL A 148 -16.23 2.72 19.33
N VAL A 149 -16.56 3.91 19.86
CA VAL A 149 -17.83 4.60 19.54
C VAL A 149 -17.92 4.93 18.06
N ILE A 150 -16.84 5.43 17.44
CA ILE A 150 -16.80 5.67 15.98
C ILE A 150 -17.04 4.37 15.21
N CYS A 151 -16.40 3.26 15.61
CA CYS A 151 -16.61 1.95 14.99
C CYS A 151 -18.06 1.49 15.11
N ALA A 152 -18.67 1.62 16.29
CA ALA A 152 -20.07 1.28 16.53
C ALA A 152 -21.01 2.12 15.65
N LEU A 153 -20.73 3.43 15.49
CA LEU A 153 -21.49 4.30 14.60
C LEU A 153 -21.36 3.87 13.14
N LEU A 154 -20.15 3.54 12.66
CA LEU A 154 -19.94 3.05 11.29
C LEU A 154 -20.69 1.73 11.04
N LEU A 155 -20.64 0.79 11.98
CA LEU A 155 -21.36 -0.47 11.88
C LEU A 155 -22.88 -0.27 11.91
N LEU A 156 -23.39 0.61 12.79
CA LEU A 156 -24.82 0.93 12.84
C LEU A 156 -25.29 1.58 11.53
N VAL A 157 -24.57 2.59 11.04
CA VAL A 157 -24.87 3.20 9.75
C VAL A 157 -24.87 2.14 8.65
N GLY A 158 -23.83 1.32 8.57
CA GLY A 158 -23.76 0.25 7.58
C GLY A 158 -24.88 -0.81 7.66
N ALA A 159 -25.38 -1.10 8.86
CA ALA A 159 -26.49 -2.04 9.05
C ALA A 159 -27.84 -1.49 8.57
N PHE A 160 -28.01 -0.16 8.58
CA PHE A 160 -29.28 0.52 8.32
C PHE A 160 -29.28 1.40 7.06
N VAL A 161 -28.15 1.59 6.37
CA VAL A 161 -28.10 2.36 5.12
C VAL A 161 -28.95 1.66 4.05
N PRO A 162 -30.01 2.32 3.54
CA PRO A 162 -30.82 1.74 2.48
C PRO A 162 -30.03 1.76 1.17
N LEU A 163 -29.93 0.60 0.52
CA LEU A 163 -29.43 0.46 -0.84
C LEU A 163 -30.54 0.86 -1.82
N ASN A 164 -30.92 2.14 -1.81
CA ASN A 164 -31.89 2.65 -2.78
C ASN A 164 -31.19 2.74 -4.14
N VAL A 165 -31.50 1.80 -5.04
CA VAL A 165 -31.02 1.81 -6.42
C VAL A 165 -31.86 2.83 -7.23
N PRO A 166 -31.26 3.69 -8.07
CA PRO A 166 -32.01 4.56 -8.96
C PRO A 166 -32.81 3.71 -9.96
N ASN A 167 -34.13 3.85 -9.90
CA ASN A 167 -35.06 3.13 -10.77
C ASN A 167 -35.08 3.79 -12.15
N ASN A 168 -34.09 3.50 -13.01
CA ASN A 168 -34.14 3.95 -14.40
C ASN A 168 -34.67 2.85 -15.32
N LYS A 169 -35.67 3.23 -16.11
CA LYS A 169 -36.60 2.35 -16.82
C LYS A 169 -35.90 1.67 -18.01
N ASN A 170 -36.20 0.37 -18.19
CA ASN A 170 -35.91 -0.48 -19.36
C ASN A 170 -34.53 -1.16 -19.50
N SER A 171 -34.01 -1.91 -18.51
CA SER A 171 -33.03 -2.98 -18.80
C SER A 171 -32.95 -4.09 -17.75
N THR A 172 -32.70 -5.31 -18.23
CA THR A 172 -32.47 -6.58 -17.52
C THR A 172 -31.07 -6.71 -16.90
N GLU A 173 -30.27 -5.65 -16.89
CA GLU A 173 -28.88 -5.64 -16.36
C GLU A 173 -28.81 -5.11 -14.92
N TRP A 174 -29.71 -4.18 -14.58
CA TRP A 174 -29.82 -3.62 -13.24
C TRP A 174 -30.48 -4.56 -12.24
N GLU A 175 -31.43 -5.38 -12.69
CA GLU A 175 -32.06 -6.41 -11.87
C GLU A 175 -31.04 -7.47 -11.45
N LYS A 176 -30.06 -7.80 -12.31
CA LYS A 176 -29.00 -8.77 -11.98
C LYS A 176 -28.06 -8.27 -10.88
N VAL A 177 -27.62 -7.01 -10.99
CA VAL A 177 -26.79 -6.39 -9.94
C VAL A 177 -27.56 -6.27 -8.63
N LYS A 178 -28.86 -5.91 -8.72
CA LYS A 178 -29.73 -5.86 -7.55
C LYS A 178 -29.87 -7.24 -6.89
N PHE A 179 -30.13 -8.29 -7.67
CA PHE A 179 -30.24 -9.66 -7.19
C PHE A 179 -28.94 -10.18 -6.57
N LEU A 180 -27.77 -9.92 -7.18
CA LEU A 180 -26.46 -10.26 -6.59
C LEU A 180 -26.19 -9.58 -5.25
N PHE A 181 -26.70 -8.36 -5.03
CA PHE A 181 -26.59 -7.67 -3.75
C PHE A 181 -27.65 -8.09 -2.73
N GLU A 182 -28.83 -8.52 -3.19
CA GLU A 182 -30.00 -8.90 -2.38
C GLU A 182 -29.90 -10.35 -1.89
N GLU A 183 -29.49 -11.30 -2.74
CA GLU A 183 -29.25 -12.72 -2.43
C GLU A 183 -28.08 -12.89 -1.42
N LEU A 184 -27.04 -12.05 -1.52
CA LEU A 184 -25.89 -12.04 -0.59
C LEU A 184 -26.09 -11.15 0.65
N GLY A 185 -27.19 -10.40 0.69
CA GLY A 185 -27.44 -9.31 1.65
C GLY A 185 -28.30 -9.64 2.85
N SER A 186 -28.78 -10.88 2.99
CA SER A 186 -29.78 -11.24 4.02
C SER A 186 -29.27 -11.11 5.47
N SER A 187 -27.95 -11.00 5.69
CA SER A 187 -27.39 -10.71 7.00
C SER A 187 -27.00 -9.23 7.15
N HIS A 188 -27.67 -8.53 8.08
CA HIS A 188 -27.35 -7.14 8.44
C HIS A 188 -25.87 -6.95 8.84
N GLY A 189 -25.23 -8.00 9.38
CA GLY A 189 -23.81 -7.98 9.74
C GLY A 189 -22.86 -7.80 8.55
N LEU A 190 -23.15 -8.42 7.40
CA LEU A 190 -22.32 -8.30 6.20
C LEU A 190 -22.39 -6.88 5.61
N ALA A 191 -23.58 -6.27 5.61
CA ALA A 191 -23.76 -4.88 5.17
C ALA A 191 -23.01 -3.90 6.08
N ALA A 192 -23.11 -4.09 7.41
CA ALA A 192 -22.39 -3.28 8.41
C ALA A 192 -20.87 -3.33 8.23
N LEU A 193 -20.33 -4.54 8.05
CA LEU A 193 -18.90 -4.74 7.86
C LEU A 193 -18.43 -4.18 6.52
N SER A 194 -19.14 -4.44 5.42
CA SER A 194 -18.83 -3.89 4.09
C SER A 194 -18.79 -2.36 4.09
N PHE A 195 -19.74 -1.69 4.76
CA PHE A 195 -19.77 -0.24 4.88
C PHE A 195 -18.56 0.30 5.65
N SER A 196 -18.24 -0.35 6.78
CA SER A 196 -17.11 0.05 7.63
C SER A 196 -15.77 -0.12 6.91
N ILE A 197 -15.59 -1.22 6.18
CA ILE A 197 -14.40 -1.48 5.37
C ILE A 197 -14.31 -0.52 4.19
N SER A 198 -15.43 -0.21 3.52
CA SER A 198 -15.45 0.78 2.44
C SER A 198 -15.10 2.18 2.96
N SER A 199 -15.55 2.53 4.16
CA SER A 199 -15.17 3.78 4.83
C SER A 199 -13.67 3.83 5.13
N LEU A 200 -13.08 2.76 5.68
CA LEU A 200 -11.63 2.67 5.89
C LEU A 200 -10.85 2.71 4.57
N THR A 201 -11.38 2.08 3.53
CA THR A 201 -10.80 2.09 2.18
C THR A 201 -10.79 3.49 1.57
N LEU A 202 -11.79 4.32 1.88
CA LEU A 202 -11.83 5.73 1.47
C LEU A 202 -10.72 6.54 2.16
N ILE A 203 -10.46 6.30 3.45
CA ILE A 203 -9.32 6.90 4.15
C ILE A 203 -8.00 6.38 3.55
N GLY A 204 -7.92 5.08 3.26
CA GLY A 204 -6.80 4.46 2.58
C GLY A 204 -6.52 5.04 1.19
N MET A 205 -7.56 5.41 0.45
CA MET A 205 -7.44 6.09 -0.84
C MET A 205 -6.77 7.45 -0.70
N LEU A 206 -7.18 8.26 0.29
CA LEU A 206 -6.54 9.55 0.55
C LEU A 206 -5.05 9.36 0.87
N ALA A 207 -4.73 8.38 1.71
CA ALA A 207 -3.34 8.03 2.03
C ALA A 207 -2.56 7.51 0.80
N ALA A 208 -3.20 6.77 -0.09
CA ALA A 208 -2.58 6.27 -1.31
C ALA A 208 -2.33 7.38 -2.33
N ILE A 209 -3.27 8.32 -2.50
CA ILE A 209 -3.10 9.51 -3.33
C ILE A 209 -1.91 10.33 -2.82
N THR A 210 -1.77 10.55 -1.52
CA THR A 210 -0.66 11.34 -0.97
C THR A 210 0.69 10.62 -1.02
N TYR A 211 0.73 9.35 -0.59
CA TYR A 211 1.99 8.64 -0.37
C TYR A 211 2.34 7.70 -1.51
N THR A 212 1.39 6.92 -2.02
CA THR A 212 1.65 5.93 -3.07
C THR A 212 1.89 6.59 -4.42
N ALA A 213 1.07 7.56 -4.83
CA ALA A 213 1.24 8.26 -6.12
C ALA A 213 2.58 9.02 -6.18
N TYR A 214 2.93 9.76 -5.13
CA TYR A 214 4.25 10.40 -5.02
C TYR A 214 5.37 9.35 -4.90
N GLY A 215 5.14 8.26 -4.17
CA GLY A 215 6.08 7.16 -4.03
C GLY A 215 6.43 6.48 -5.35
N MET A 216 5.43 6.28 -6.22
CA MET A 216 5.59 5.68 -7.56
C MET A 216 6.48 6.51 -8.47
N SER A 217 6.49 7.84 -8.33
CA SER A 217 7.37 8.73 -9.08
C SER A 217 8.73 8.93 -8.40
N ALA A 218 8.73 9.17 -7.09
CA ALA A 218 9.95 9.48 -6.34
C ALA A 218 10.88 8.26 -6.16
N LEU A 219 10.36 7.05 -5.94
CA LEU A 219 11.16 5.84 -5.74
C LEU A 219 12.12 5.58 -6.92
N PRO A 220 11.64 5.44 -8.17
CA PRO A 220 12.53 5.17 -9.30
C PRO A 220 13.50 6.32 -9.58
N LEU A 221 13.03 7.56 -9.50
CA LEU A 221 13.88 8.72 -9.77
C LEU A 221 14.98 8.87 -8.71
N ASN A 222 14.71 8.56 -7.45
CA ASN A 222 15.74 8.51 -6.41
C ASN A 222 16.75 7.37 -6.64
N LEU A 223 16.33 6.22 -7.19
CA LEU A 223 17.25 5.14 -7.56
C LEU A 223 18.17 5.57 -8.71
N ILE A 224 17.62 6.20 -9.75
CA ILE A 224 18.36 6.68 -10.92
C ILE A 224 19.31 7.81 -10.54
N LYS A 225 18.82 8.87 -9.88
CA LYS A 225 19.64 10.04 -9.50
C LYS A 225 20.71 9.71 -8.46
N GLY A 226 20.38 8.82 -7.52
CA GLY A 226 21.25 8.44 -6.41
C GLY A 226 21.60 9.59 -5.48
N THR A 227 22.61 9.34 -4.67
CA THR A 227 23.23 10.36 -3.80
C THR A 227 24.37 11.06 -4.55
N ARG A 228 24.78 12.23 -4.06
CA ARG A 228 26.05 12.82 -4.50
C ARG A 228 27.23 11.92 -4.09
N SER A 229 28.41 12.16 -4.66
CA SER A 229 29.62 11.40 -4.30
C SER A 229 30.16 11.88 -2.96
N ALA A 230 30.51 10.96 -2.06
CA ALA A 230 31.11 11.29 -0.77
C ALA A 230 32.45 12.05 -0.95
N ALA A 231 33.26 11.65 -1.93
CA ALA A 231 34.52 12.31 -2.25
C ALA A 231 34.32 13.75 -2.75
N TYR A 232 33.25 13.99 -3.54
CA TYR A 232 32.93 15.33 -4.02
C TYR A 232 32.39 16.22 -2.90
N GLU A 233 31.50 15.71 -2.05
CA GLU A 233 31.03 16.44 -0.87
C GLU A 233 32.16 16.73 0.13
N ARG A 234 33.15 15.83 0.23
CA ARG A 234 34.35 16.06 1.04
C ARG A 234 35.17 17.21 0.49
N LEU A 235 35.43 17.23 -0.82
CA LEU A 235 36.15 18.33 -1.47
C LEU A 235 35.46 19.68 -1.24
N GLU A 236 34.14 19.76 -1.47
CA GLU A 236 33.32 20.96 -1.23
C GLU A 236 33.38 21.39 0.25
N ASN A 237 33.32 20.44 1.19
CA ASN A 237 33.42 20.72 2.61
C ASN A 237 34.83 21.16 3.05
N THR A 238 35.89 20.68 2.39
CA THR A 238 37.27 21.12 2.62
C THR A 238 37.47 22.56 2.11
N GLU A 239 36.92 22.91 0.95
CA GLU A 239 36.92 24.30 0.44
C GLU A 239 36.20 25.26 1.41
N ASP A 240 35.03 24.87 1.94
CA ASP A 240 34.29 25.63 2.96
C ASP A 240 35.11 25.82 4.25
N ILE A 241 35.86 24.79 4.68
CA ILE A 241 36.75 24.87 5.86
C ILE A 241 37.85 25.91 5.61
N GLU A 242 38.49 25.89 4.44
CA GLU A 242 39.53 26.84 4.07
C GLU A 242 39.01 28.28 4.04
N GLU A 243 37.83 28.54 3.47
CA GLU A 243 37.20 29.86 3.45
C GLU A 243 36.91 30.39 4.87
N VAL A 244 36.35 29.54 5.74
CA VAL A 244 36.05 29.90 7.13
C VAL A 244 37.35 30.14 7.92
N GLU A 245 38.38 29.33 7.74
CA GLU A 245 39.69 29.54 8.39
C GLU A 245 40.34 30.85 7.94
N GLN A 246 40.25 31.21 6.65
CA GLN A 246 40.73 32.50 6.13
C GLN A 246 40.00 33.69 6.78
N HIS A 247 38.67 33.61 6.94
CA HIS A 247 37.90 34.64 7.64
C HIS A 247 38.29 34.77 9.12
N ILE A 248 38.50 33.65 9.82
CA ILE A 248 38.98 33.65 11.21
C ILE A 248 40.37 34.30 11.30
N GLN A 249 41.29 33.96 10.39
CA GLN A 249 42.63 34.57 10.35
C GLN A 249 42.57 36.07 10.06
N THR A 250 41.69 36.50 9.16
CA THR A 250 41.48 37.92 8.83
C THR A 250 40.93 38.72 10.01
N ILE A 251 40.04 38.14 10.81
CA ILE A 251 39.54 38.79 12.04
C ILE A 251 40.62 38.80 13.13
N LYS A 252 41.36 37.70 13.29
CA LYS A 252 42.47 37.60 14.25
C LYS A 252 43.61 38.55 13.91
N SER A 253 43.91 38.79 12.63
CA SER A 253 44.95 39.72 12.20
C SER A 253 44.60 41.17 12.54
N LYS A 254 43.33 41.57 12.48
CA LYS A 254 42.85 42.90 12.96
C LYS A 254 43.08 43.11 14.46
N SER A 255 43.27 42.04 15.23
CA SER A 255 43.55 42.08 16.67
C SER A 255 45.05 42.05 17.01
N LYS A 256 45.96 41.87 16.04
CA LYS A 256 47.40 41.76 16.31
C LYS A 256 48.01 43.06 16.85
N ASP A 257 47.37 44.20 16.63
CA ASP A 257 47.83 45.51 17.10
C ASP A 257 47.56 45.76 18.60
N GLY A 258 47.16 44.73 19.37
CA GLY A 258 46.88 44.84 20.81
C GLY A 258 45.56 45.54 21.16
N ARG A 259 44.79 46.01 20.17
CA ARG A 259 43.48 46.63 20.39
C ARG A 259 42.41 45.55 20.64
N PRO A 260 41.50 45.76 21.61
CA PRO A 260 40.42 44.83 21.84
C PRO A 260 39.49 44.76 20.64
N LEU A 261 39.14 43.53 20.20
CA LEU A 261 38.23 43.34 19.07
C LEU A 261 36.87 44.03 19.33
N PRO A 262 36.29 44.69 18.32
CA PRO A 262 34.92 45.17 18.37
C PRO A 262 33.94 44.07 18.77
N ALA A 263 32.88 44.41 19.51
CA ALA A 263 31.88 43.43 19.94
C ALA A 263 31.23 42.67 18.78
N ARG A 264 31.10 43.30 17.60
CA ARG A 264 30.62 42.68 16.35
C ARG A 264 31.58 41.59 15.85
N ASP A 265 32.88 41.89 15.81
CA ASP A 265 33.91 40.96 15.33
C ASP A 265 34.10 39.78 16.29
N LYS A 266 33.92 40.00 17.60
CA LYS A 266 33.87 38.91 18.60
C LYS A 266 32.71 37.95 18.36
N ARG A 267 31.51 38.46 18.04
CA ARG A 267 30.36 37.61 17.72
C ARG A 267 30.55 36.85 16.40
N ALA A 268 31.04 37.53 15.38
CA ALA A 268 31.36 36.91 14.09
C ALA A 268 32.41 35.80 14.24
N LEU A 269 33.47 36.05 15.02
CA LEU A 269 34.50 35.05 15.30
C LEU A 269 33.94 33.81 16.00
N LYS A 270 33.08 33.98 17.02
CA LYS A 270 32.39 32.85 17.65
C LYS A 270 31.53 32.06 16.66
N GLN A 271 30.75 32.75 15.83
CA GLN A 271 29.91 32.11 14.81
C GLN A 271 30.74 31.33 13.77
N PHE A 272 31.88 31.87 13.35
CA PHE A 272 32.80 31.17 12.44
C PHE A 272 33.49 29.99 13.13
N GLU A 273 33.88 30.10 14.39
CA GLU A 273 34.45 28.98 15.15
C GLU A 273 33.42 27.85 15.37
N GLU A 274 32.16 28.18 15.63
CA GLU A 274 31.06 27.20 15.69
C GLU A 274 30.85 26.53 14.32
N ARG A 275 30.78 27.31 13.24
CA ARG A 275 30.67 26.79 11.87
C ARG A 275 31.86 25.90 11.49
N LEU A 276 33.07 26.26 11.91
CA LEU A 276 34.27 25.45 11.68
C LEU A 276 34.18 24.11 12.42
N ARG A 277 33.67 24.09 13.66
CA ARG A 277 33.44 22.84 14.41
C ARG A 277 32.43 21.95 13.70
N THR A 278 31.33 22.50 13.19
CA THR A 278 30.34 21.72 12.44
C THR A 278 30.92 21.15 11.15
N LEU A 279 31.66 21.96 10.38
CA LEU A 279 32.30 21.52 9.14
C LEU A 279 33.36 20.43 9.38
N LYS A 280 34.17 20.54 10.44
CA LYS A 280 35.14 19.49 10.84
C LYS A 280 34.47 18.21 11.38
N LYS A 281 33.27 18.31 11.99
CA LYS A 281 32.46 17.14 12.35
C LYS A 281 31.97 16.43 11.08
N ARG A 282 31.46 17.20 10.11
CA ARG A 282 31.00 16.73 8.80
C ARG A 282 32.09 16.06 7.99
N GLU A 283 33.29 16.63 7.95
CA GLU A 283 34.46 16.07 7.26
C GLU A 283 34.83 14.67 7.77
N ARG A 284 34.88 14.49 9.09
CA ARG A 284 35.18 13.19 9.71
C ARG A 284 34.14 12.12 9.34
N HIS A 285 32.87 12.51 9.24
CA HIS A 285 31.82 11.60 8.77
C HIS A 285 31.99 11.25 7.29
N LEU A 286 32.31 12.22 6.44
CA LEU A 286 32.57 11.99 5.01
C LEU A 286 33.77 11.07 4.78
N GLU A 287 34.86 11.26 5.53
CA GLU A 287 36.05 10.43 5.46
C GLU A 287 35.76 8.98 5.86
N PHE A 288 34.97 8.76 6.93
CA PHE A 288 34.55 7.43 7.34
C PHE A 288 33.70 6.73 6.25
N ILE A 289 32.81 7.48 5.58
CA ILE A 289 31.95 6.96 4.52
C ILE A 289 32.78 6.64 3.26
N GLU A 290 33.69 7.54 2.88
CA GLU A 290 34.58 7.36 1.73
C GLU A 290 35.47 6.12 1.87
N ASN A 291 36.05 5.91 3.06
CA ASN A 291 36.95 4.80 3.34
C ASN A 291 36.23 3.46 3.61
N SER A 292 34.91 3.48 3.75
CA SER A 292 34.15 2.26 4.05
C SER A 292 34.13 1.31 2.84
N TRP A 293 34.46 0.03 3.06
CA TRP A 293 34.37 -0.99 2.01
C TRP A 293 32.94 -1.12 1.44
N TRP A 294 31.92 -0.81 2.25
CA TRP A 294 30.52 -0.81 1.87
C TRP A 294 30.18 0.24 0.80
N THR A 295 30.85 1.38 0.74
CA THR A 295 30.59 2.40 -0.28
C THR A 295 31.17 2.01 -1.64
N LYS A 296 32.34 1.37 -1.66
CA LYS A 296 32.92 0.77 -2.87
C LYS A 296 32.00 -0.33 -3.44
N PHE A 297 31.51 -1.24 -2.59
CA PHE A 297 30.53 -2.26 -3.00
C PHE A 297 29.20 -1.65 -3.47
N CYS A 298 28.68 -0.64 -2.76
CA CYS A 298 27.47 0.07 -3.17
C CYS A 298 27.63 0.86 -4.48
N GLY A 299 28.85 1.31 -4.79
CA GLY A 299 29.24 1.90 -6.07
C GLY A 299 29.19 0.89 -7.21
N ALA A 300 29.68 -0.34 -7.00
CA ALA A 300 29.59 -1.43 -7.99
C ALA A 300 28.14 -1.84 -8.29
N LEU A 301 27.23 -1.75 -7.31
CA LEU A 301 25.79 -1.99 -7.48
C LEU A 301 25.04 -0.81 -8.13
N ARG A 302 25.72 0.29 -8.48
CA ARG A 302 25.10 1.48 -9.08
C ARG A 302 24.40 1.23 -10.43
N PRO A 303 25.01 0.55 -11.43
CA PRO A 303 24.32 0.24 -12.68
C PRO A 303 23.05 -0.59 -12.44
N LEU A 304 23.09 -1.57 -11.52
CA LEU A 304 21.91 -2.35 -11.15
C LEU A 304 20.80 -1.48 -10.55
N LYS A 305 21.13 -0.53 -9.66
CA LYS A 305 20.14 0.42 -9.11
C LYS A 305 19.50 1.28 -10.19
N ILE A 306 20.25 1.68 -11.22
CA ILE A 306 19.71 2.46 -12.35
C ILE A 306 18.76 1.59 -13.18
N ILE A 307 19.15 0.34 -13.49
CA ILE A 307 18.29 -0.63 -14.21
C ILE A 307 16.98 -0.84 -13.46
N TRP A 308 17.04 -1.09 -12.15
CA TRP A 308 15.84 -1.20 -11.30
C TRP A 308 14.99 0.08 -11.31
N GLY A 309 15.63 1.25 -11.30
CA GLY A 309 14.94 2.53 -11.41
C GLY A 309 14.18 2.68 -12.74
N ILE A 310 14.80 2.35 -13.87
CA ILE A 310 14.15 2.37 -15.20
C ILE A 310 12.99 1.37 -15.24
N PHE A 311 13.20 0.15 -14.75
CA PHE A 311 12.15 -0.86 -14.66
C PHE A 311 10.94 -0.35 -13.88
N PHE A 312 11.15 0.26 -12.70
CA PHE A 312 10.04 0.80 -11.90
C PHE A 312 9.33 1.99 -12.55
N ILE A 313 10.00 2.78 -13.41
CA ILE A 313 9.33 3.80 -14.23
C ILE A 313 8.41 3.14 -15.27
N LEU A 314 8.89 2.11 -15.97
CA LEU A 314 8.08 1.40 -16.96
C LEU A 314 6.84 0.77 -16.32
N VAL A 315 7.00 0.14 -15.16
CA VAL A 315 5.87 -0.40 -14.37
C VAL A 315 4.91 0.72 -13.92
N ALA A 316 5.43 1.86 -13.46
CA ALA A 316 4.60 3.00 -13.08
C ALA A 316 3.77 3.51 -14.27
N LEU A 317 4.39 3.66 -15.45
CA LEU A 317 3.72 4.09 -16.67
C LEU A 317 2.66 3.07 -17.12
N LEU A 318 2.94 1.77 -17.02
CA LEU A 318 1.95 0.73 -17.31
C LEU A 318 0.70 0.89 -16.44
N PHE A 319 0.85 1.12 -15.13
CA PHE A 319 -0.29 1.32 -14.23
C PHE A 319 -1.03 2.62 -14.51
N VAL A 320 -0.32 3.71 -14.78
CA VAL A 320 -0.92 5.01 -15.11
C VAL A 320 -1.74 4.92 -16.39
N ILE A 321 -1.21 4.28 -17.44
CA ILE A 321 -1.92 4.07 -18.70
C ILE A 321 -3.13 3.15 -18.49
N SER A 322 -2.96 2.04 -17.75
CA SER A 322 -4.05 1.10 -17.44
C SER A 322 -5.18 1.77 -16.68
N LEU A 323 -4.87 2.51 -15.61
CA LEU A 323 -5.85 3.27 -14.83
C LEU A 323 -6.50 4.37 -15.67
N PHE A 324 -5.73 5.10 -16.46
CA PHE A 324 -6.29 6.15 -17.32
C PHE A 324 -7.30 5.57 -18.33
N LEU A 325 -6.94 4.49 -19.03
CA LEU A 325 -7.83 3.83 -19.99
C LEU A 325 -9.08 3.26 -19.30
N SER A 326 -8.95 2.61 -18.14
CA SER A 326 -10.10 2.09 -17.40
C SER A 326 -11.02 3.19 -16.87
N ASN A 327 -10.49 4.32 -16.40
CA ASN A 327 -11.33 5.44 -15.95
C ASN A 327 -11.95 6.21 -17.12
N LEU A 328 -11.29 6.26 -18.28
CA LEU A 328 -11.85 6.79 -19.51
C LEU A 328 -13.01 5.92 -19.99
N ASP A 329 -12.87 4.59 -19.95
CA ASP A 329 -13.95 3.66 -20.29
C ASP A 329 -15.16 3.86 -19.37
N LYS A 330 -14.91 4.05 -18.06
CA LYS A 330 -15.96 4.38 -17.07
C LYS A 330 -16.65 5.70 -17.40
N ALA A 331 -15.90 6.70 -17.83
CA ALA A 331 -16.44 8.01 -18.17
C ALA A 331 -17.36 7.96 -19.41
N LEU A 332 -17.03 7.13 -20.39
CA LEU A 332 -17.72 7.09 -21.68
C LEU A 332 -18.91 6.11 -21.71
N HIS A 333 -18.81 4.98 -21.01
CA HIS A 333 -19.73 3.86 -21.17
C HIS A 333 -20.47 3.43 -19.89
N SER A 334 -20.25 4.08 -18.74
CA SER A 334 -20.97 3.72 -17.50
C SER A 334 -22.39 4.31 -17.46
N ALA A 335 -23.21 3.76 -16.56
CA ALA A 335 -24.56 4.25 -16.28
C ALA A 335 -24.59 5.58 -15.47
N GLY A 336 -23.45 6.29 -15.37
CA GLY A 336 -23.33 7.61 -14.73
C GLY A 336 -23.05 7.59 -13.22
N ILE A 337 -23.10 8.78 -12.60
CA ILE A 337 -22.74 8.99 -11.19
C ILE A 337 -23.64 8.21 -10.23
N ASP A 338 -24.94 8.16 -10.52
CA ASP A 338 -25.96 7.53 -9.66
C ASP A 338 -25.82 5.99 -9.58
N SER A 339 -25.00 5.41 -10.46
CA SER A 339 -24.65 3.99 -10.49
C SER A 339 -23.29 3.66 -9.89
N GLY A 340 -22.52 4.67 -9.45
CA GLY A 340 -21.15 4.47 -8.97
C GLY A 340 -20.13 4.21 -10.07
N PHE A 341 -20.41 4.58 -11.33
CA PHE A 341 -19.56 4.34 -12.50
C PHE A 341 -19.22 2.85 -12.71
N ILE A 342 -20.16 1.95 -12.44
CA ILE A 342 -20.01 0.52 -12.72
C ILE A 342 -20.08 0.33 -14.25
N ILE A 343 -19.12 -0.42 -14.80
CA ILE A 343 -19.08 -0.80 -16.22
C ILE A 343 -19.62 -2.22 -16.36
N PHE A 344 -20.53 -2.42 -17.30
CA PHE A 344 -21.11 -3.72 -17.62
C PHE A 344 -20.33 -4.48 -18.73
N GLY A 345 -19.56 -3.77 -19.57
CA GLY A 345 -18.69 -4.37 -20.57
C GLY A 345 -17.49 -3.49 -20.89
N ALA A 346 -16.29 -4.08 -20.99
CA ALA A 346 -15.08 -3.34 -21.33
C ALA A 346 -15.00 -3.11 -22.85
N ASN A 347 -15.14 -1.87 -23.30
CA ASN A 347 -15.00 -1.52 -24.71
C ASN A 347 -13.57 -1.05 -25.06
N LEU A 348 -12.86 -0.48 -24.08
CA LEU A 348 -11.47 -0.05 -24.26
C LEU A 348 -10.49 -1.12 -23.78
N SER A 349 -9.51 -1.41 -24.63
CA SER A 349 -8.46 -2.40 -24.36
C SER A 349 -7.45 -1.89 -23.34
N ASN A 350 -7.58 -2.32 -22.09
CA ASN A 350 -6.60 -2.06 -21.02
C ASN A 350 -5.43 -3.08 -21.11
N PRO A 351 -4.16 -2.62 -21.13
CA PRO A 351 -3.01 -3.51 -21.31
C PRO A 351 -2.84 -4.53 -20.18
N LEU A 352 -3.11 -4.17 -18.91
CA LEU A 352 -3.07 -5.13 -17.82
C LEU A 352 -4.17 -6.19 -17.94
N ASN A 353 -5.36 -5.77 -18.36
CA ASN A 353 -6.49 -6.67 -18.56
C ASN A 353 -6.28 -7.65 -19.74
N MET A 354 -5.38 -7.32 -20.67
CA MET A 354 -4.92 -8.25 -21.72
C MET A 354 -3.79 -9.16 -21.25
N LEU A 355 -2.86 -8.62 -20.44
CA LEU A 355 -1.67 -9.34 -19.97
C LEU A 355 -2.00 -10.44 -18.96
N LEU A 356 -2.88 -10.16 -18.00
CA LEU A 356 -3.21 -11.11 -16.91
C LEU A 356 -3.83 -12.43 -17.43
N PRO A 357 -4.84 -12.43 -18.32
CA PRO A 357 -5.34 -13.66 -18.92
C PRO A 357 -4.28 -14.42 -19.74
N LEU A 358 -3.34 -13.72 -20.38
CA LEU A 358 -2.28 -14.36 -21.16
C LEU A 358 -1.32 -15.12 -20.24
N LEU A 359 -0.92 -14.50 -19.12
CA LEU A 359 -0.03 -15.12 -18.13
C LEU A 359 -0.67 -16.35 -17.48
N GLN A 360 -2.00 -16.35 -17.34
CA GLN A 360 -2.71 -17.49 -16.78
C GLN A 360 -2.59 -18.77 -17.61
N THR A 361 -2.28 -18.68 -18.91
CA THR A 361 -2.00 -19.87 -19.73
C THR A 361 -0.81 -20.69 -19.19
N VAL A 362 0.10 -20.05 -18.47
CA VAL A 362 1.22 -20.67 -17.77
C VAL A 362 1.01 -20.50 -16.26
N PHE A 363 0.23 -21.40 -15.68
CA PHE A 363 -0.03 -21.41 -14.25
C PHE A 363 1.30 -21.57 -13.45
N PRO A 364 1.58 -20.78 -12.38
CA PRO A 364 0.75 -19.74 -11.72
C PRO A 364 1.25 -18.29 -11.93
N LEU A 365 1.67 -17.92 -13.14
CA LEU A 365 2.35 -16.64 -13.38
C LEU A 365 1.49 -15.39 -13.13
N ASP A 366 0.19 -15.48 -13.37
CA ASP A 366 -0.81 -14.44 -13.13
C ASP A 366 -0.92 -14.06 -11.63
N TYR A 367 -0.94 -15.05 -10.74
CA TYR A 367 -0.95 -14.83 -9.28
C TYR A 367 0.36 -14.22 -8.77
N ILE A 368 1.48 -14.68 -9.32
CA ILE A 368 2.80 -14.11 -9.02
C ILE A 368 2.81 -12.64 -9.45
N LEU A 369 2.27 -12.32 -10.63
CA LEU A 369 2.19 -10.94 -11.09
C LEU A 369 1.30 -10.08 -10.19
N ILE A 370 0.09 -10.53 -9.81
CA ILE A 370 -0.78 -9.78 -8.88
C ILE A 370 -0.07 -9.53 -7.54
N THR A 371 0.63 -10.54 -7.02
CA THR A 371 1.41 -10.41 -5.79
C THR A 371 2.54 -9.39 -5.95
N ILE A 372 3.24 -9.39 -7.09
CA ILE A 372 4.27 -8.39 -7.42
C ILE A 372 3.66 -6.99 -7.51
N ILE A 373 2.47 -6.83 -8.10
CA ILE A 373 1.74 -5.55 -8.18
C ILE A 373 1.42 -5.04 -6.77
N ILE A 374 0.87 -5.90 -5.89
CA ILE A 374 0.58 -5.55 -4.50
C ILE A 374 1.86 -5.11 -3.78
N MET A 375 2.94 -5.89 -3.89
CA MET A 375 4.21 -5.56 -3.26
C MET A 375 4.81 -4.27 -3.79
N TYR A 376 4.67 -3.99 -5.09
CA TYR A 376 5.09 -2.72 -5.69
C TYR A 376 4.33 -1.53 -5.07
N PHE A 377 3.01 -1.61 -4.91
CA PHE A 377 2.23 -0.56 -4.26
C PHE A 377 2.68 -0.34 -2.81
N ILE A 378 2.96 -1.41 -2.07
CA ILE A 378 3.45 -1.31 -0.71
C ILE A 378 4.84 -0.64 -0.68
N PHE A 379 5.79 -1.06 -1.52
CA PHE A 379 7.14 -0.47 -1.56
C PHE A 379 7.15 1.00 -1.97
N THR A 380 6.33 1.38 -2.95
CA THR A 380 6.19 2.77 -3.38
C THR A 380 5.57 3.62 -2.28
N SER A 381 4.52 3.13 -1.60
CA SER A 381 3.92 3.78 -0.44
C SER A 381 4.92 4.02 0.69
N MET A 382 5.74 3.01 1.03
CA MET A 382 6.81 3.18 2.00
C MET A 382 7.81 4.26 1.59
N ALA A 383 8.20 4.29 0.32
CA ALA A 383 9.14 5.31 -0.18
C ALA A 383 8.52 6.71 -0.15
N GLY A 384 7.23 6.83 -0.44
CA GLY A 384 6.47 8.07 -0.32
C GLY A 384 6.41 8.58 1.11
N ILE A 385 5.95 7.74 2.05
CA ILE A 385 5.87 8.06 3.48
C ILE A 385 7.24 8.46 4.04
N ARG A 386 8.31 7.76 3.66
CA ARG A 386 9.69 8.10 4.10
C ARG A 386 10.14 9.47 3.57
N ASN A 387 9.80 9.79 2.32
CA ASN A 387 10.25 11.04 1.69
C ASN A 387 9.44 12.26 2.14
N ILE A 388 8.14 12.09 2.42
CA ILE A 388 7.23 13.18 2.83
C ILE A 388 7.20 13.33 4.36
N GLY A 389 7.28 12.22 5.11
CA GLY A 389 6.93 12.14 6.53
C GLY A 389 5.43 11.92 6.73
N ILE A 390 5.00 11.69 7.97
CA ILE A 390 3.56 11.62 8.31
C ILE A 390 3.07 13.04 8.57
N TRP A 391 2.12 13.49 7.74
CA TRP A 391 1.46 14.79 7.88
C TRP A 391 0.08 14.62 8.48
N PHE A 392 -0.29 15.55 9.34
CA PHE A 392 -1.66 15.72 9.79
C PHE A 392 -2.06 17.17 9.46
N PHE A 393 -2.98 17.32 8.50
CA PHE A 393 -3.28 18.60 7.86
C PHE A 393 -2.04 19.28 7.26
N TRP A 394 -1.49 20.29 7.94
CA TRP A 394 -0.32 21.07 7.51
C TRP A 394 0.88 20.95 8.45
N ILE A 395 0.77 20.15 9.50
CA ILE A 395 1.85 19.96 10.46
C ILE A 395 2.47 18.57 10.22
N ARG A 396 3.79 18.53 10.08
CA ARG A 396 4.54 17.28 9.99
C ARG A 396 4.65 16.68 11.40
N LEU A 397 3.78 15.72 11.69
CA LEU A 397 3.67 15.07 12.99
C LEU A 397 4.90 14.18 13.28
N TYR A 398 5.27 13.32 12.31
CA TYR A 398 6.40 12.42 12.48
C TYR A 398 7.28 12.35 11.24
N LYS A 399 8.61 12.42 11.44
CA LYS A 399 9.61 12.11 10.41
C LYS A 399 10.09 10.68 10.60
N ILE A 400 9.79 9.80 9.64
CA ILE A 400 10.19 8.40 9.71
C ILE A 400 11.66 8.25 9.36
N ARG A 401 12.41 7.67 10.30
CA ARG A 401 13.86 7.46 10.20
C ARG A 401 14.19 5.98 10.41
N ARG A 402 15.19 5.48 9.69
CA ARG A 402 15.64 4.10 9.84
C ARG A 402 16.29 3.93 11.22
N GLY A 403 15.85 2.94 11.99
CA GLY A 403 16.42 2.60 13.30
C GLY A 403 16.21 3.61 14.44
N ARG A 404 15.39 4.64 14.23
CA ARG A 404 15.11 5.74 15.19
C ARG A 404 13.65 6.21 15.17
N THR A 405 12.73 5.42 14.63
CA THR A 405 11.30 5.76 14.68
C THR A 405 10.74 5.37 16.04
N ARG A 406 10.11 6.33 16.74
CA ARG A 406 9.44 6.09 18.03
C ARG A 406 8.30 5.06 17.89
N PRO A 407 7.98 4.28 18.94
CA PRO A 407 6.89 3.31 18.93
C PRO A 407 5.55 3.85 18.41
N GLN A 408 5.16 5.05 18.84
CA GLN A 408 3.96 5.75 18.39
C GLN A 408 3.95 6.01 16.87
N ALA A 409 5.03 6.60 16.36
CA ALA A 409 5.18 6.88 14.94
C ALA A 409 5.21 5.58 14.11
N LEU A 410 5.74 4.50 14.67
CA LEU A 410 5.75 3.17 14.06
C LEU A 410 4.33 2.57 13.99
N LEU A 411 3.52 2.75 15.03
CA LEU A 411 2.11 2.32 15.04
C LEU A 411 1.28 3.10 14.00
N PHE A 412 1.46 4.43 13.91
CA PHE A 412 0.83 5.25 12.88
C PHE A 412 1.28 4.85 11.46
N LEU A 413 2.56 4.57 11.26
CA LEU A 413 3.10 4.06 10.00
C LEU A 413 2.43 2.74 9.60
N CYS A 414 2.31 1.79 10.52
CA CYS A 414 1.62 0.51 10.27
C CYS A 414 0.13 0.71 10.00
N MET A 415 -0.55 1.62 10.71
CA MET A 415 -1.94 1.96 10.47
C MET A 415 -2.15 2.55 9.07
N ILE A 416 -1.33 3.52 8.65
CA ILE A 416 -1.40 4.11 7.31
C ILE A 416 -1.14 3.04 6.24
N LEU A 417 -0.12 2.20 6.42
CA LEU A 417 0.16 1.12 5.48
C LEU A 417 -0.96 0.09 5.40
N LEU A 418 -1.58 -0.27 6.52
CA LEU A 418 -2.75 -1.15 6.55
C LEU A 418 -3.90 -0.56 5.73
N LEU A 419 -4.20 0.73 5.90
CA LEU A 419 -5.25 1.41 5.14
C LEU A 419 -4.92 1.50 3.64
N ILE A 420 -3.66 1.76 3.29
CA ILE A 420 -3.20 1.74 1.89
C ILE A 420 -3.31 0.35 1.28
N VAL A 421 -2.95 -0.71 2.02
CA VAL A 421 -3.09 -2.10 1.54
C VAL A 421 -4.54 -2.44 1.30
N LEU A 422 -5.45 -2.04 2.20
CA LEU A 422 -6.88 -2.22 2.03
C LEU A 422 -7.39 -1.52 0.76
N HIS A 423 -6.94 -0.29 0.51
CA HIS A 423 -7.26 0.42 -0.74
C HIS A 423 -6.59 -0.20 -1.97
N THR A 424 -5.41 -0.79 -1.83
CA THR A 424 -4.73 -1.48 -2.94
C THR A 424 -5.59 -2.63 -3.46
N SER A 425 -6.30 -3.35 -2.57
CA SER A 425 -7.27 -4.38 -2.99
C SER A 425 -8.35 -3.82 -3.91
N TYR A 426 -8.88 -2.62 -3.63
CA TYR A 426 -9.80 -1.92 -4.53
C TYR A 426 -9.11 -1.44 -5.83
N MET A 427 -7.92 -0.84 -5.72
CA MET A 427 -7.18 -0.30 -6.86
C MET A 427 -6.91 -1.36 -7.93
N ILE A 428 -6.72 -2.62 -7.54
CA ILE A 428 -6.54 -3.75 -8.46
C ILE A 428 -7.79 -3.97 -9.33
N TYR A 429 -9.00 -3.81 -8.80
CA TYR A 429 -10.24 -3.83 -9.61
C TYR A 429 -10.31 -2.66 -10.60
N SER A 430 -9.72 -1.51 -10.27
CA SER A 430 -9.63 -0.39 -11.22
C SER A 430 -8.54 -0.60 -12.28
N LEU A 431 -7.50 -1.38 -11.97
CA LEU A 431 -6.41 -1.70 -12.90
C LEU A 431 -6.76 -2.78 -13.92
N ALA A 432 -7.54 -3.78 -13.55
CA ALA A 432 -7.91 -4.89 -14.43
C ALA A 432 -9.32 -5.43 -14.08
N PRO A 433 -10.38 -4.65 -14.31
CA PRO A 433 -11.72 -4.95 -13.78
C PRO A 433 -12.25 -6.32 -14.22
N GLN A 434 -12.12 -6.69 -15.49
CA GLN A 434 -12.67 -7.96 -16.00
C GLN A 434 -11.95 -9.17 -15.41
N TYR A 435 -10.61 -9.15 -15.42
CA TYR A 435 -9.82 -10.26 -14.89
C TYR A 435 -9.98 -10.42 -13.38
N VAL A 436 -10.02 -9.34 -12.61
CA VAL A 436 -10.10 -9.44 -11.14
C VAL A 436 -11.51 -9.81 -10.68
N MET A 437 -12.54 -9.46 -11.45
CA MET A 437 -13.93 -9.77 -11.13
C MET A 437 -14.31 -11.20 -11.49
N TYR A 438 -13.93 -11.68 -12.68
CA TYR A 438 -14.34 -12.99 -13.20
C TYR A 438 -13.19 -14.00 -13.40
N GLY A 439 -11.93 -13.59 -13.24
CA GLY A 439 -10.79 -14.43 -13.57
C GLY A 439 -10.69 -14.76 -15.06
N SER A 440 -10.35 -16.00 -15.40
CA SER A 440 -10.38 -16.51 -16.79
C SER A 440 -11.68 -17.23 -17.15
N GLN A 441 -12.77 -16.98 -16.44
CA GLN A 441 -14.00 -17.71 -16.72
C GLN A 441 -14.54 -17.40 -18.12
N ASN A 442 -15.02 -18.45 -18.78
CA ASN A 442 -15.81 -18.35 -20.01
C ASN A 442 -17.23 -18.84 -19.74
N TYR A 443 -18.21 -18.35 -20.48
CA TYR A 443 -19.58 -18.85 -20.52
C TYR A 443 -19.95 -19.24 -21.95
N LEU A 444 -21.01 -20.05 -22.09
CA LEU A 444 -21.41 -20.58 -23.38
C LEU A 444 -22.50 -19.71 -23.99
N ILE A 445 -22.29 -19.28 -25.23
CA ILE A 445 -23.32 -18.60 -26.02
C ILE A 445 -23.79 -19.57 -27.11
N GLU A 446 -25.09 -19.77 -27.20
CA GLU A 446 -25.71 -20.48 -28.31
C GLU A 446 -25.74 -19.56 -29.54
N THR A 447 -25.01 -19.96 -30.59
CA THR A 447 -25.07 -19.31 -31.89
C THR A 447 -25.84 -20.18 -32.87
N ASN A 448 -26.93 -19.63 -33.40
CA ASN A 448 -27.70 -20.29 -34.45
C ASN A 448 -26.98 -20.09 -35.79
N ILE A 449 -26.30 -21.12 -36.26
CA ILE A 449 -25.72 -21.12 -37.60
C ILE A 449 -26.78 -21.72 -38.54
N THR A 450 -27.38 -20.89 -39.39
CA THR A 450 -28.15 -21.39 -40.55
C THR A 450 -27.16 -21.90 -41.58
N SER A 451 -26.84 -23.20 -41.55
CA SER A 451 -26.10 -23.84 -42.64
C SER A 451 -27.03 -24.04 -43.84
N ASP A 452 -26.71 -23.36 -44.94
CA ASP A 452 -27.51 -23.25 -46.16
C ASP A 452 -27.56 -24.53 -47.01
N ASN A 453 -27.37 -25.73 -46.43
CA ASN A 453 -27.42 -26.97 -47.22
C ASN A 453 -27.85 -28.26 -46.52
N HIS A 454 -28.33 -28.23 -45.27
CA HIS A 454 -29.10 -29.37 -44.73
C HIS A 454 -30.09 -28.88 -43.66
N LYS A 455 -31.34 -29.35 -43.73
CA LYS A 455 -32.42 -29.12 -42.75
C LYS A 455 -32.05 -29.68 -41.36
N GLY A 456 -31.24 -28.96 -40.61
CA GLY A 456 -30.97 -29.20 -39.19
C GLY A 456 -30.53 -27.90 -38.53
N ASN A 457 -31.29 -27.44 -37.54
CA ASN A 457 -30.86 -26.35 -36.67
C ASN A 457 -29.77 -26.89 -35.74
N SER A 458 -28.52 -26.75 -36.13
CA SER A 458 -27.37 -27.11 -35.29
C SER A 458 -26.98 -25.90 -34.45
N THR A 459 -27.27 -25.95 -33.15
CA THR A 459 -26.82 -24.94 -32.18
C THR A 459 -25.35 -25.16 -31.86
N LEU A 460 -24.47 -24.22 -32.25
CA LEU A 460 -23.06 -24.27 -31.85
C LEU A 460 -22.87 -23.38 -30.62
N SER A 461 -22.43 -24.00 -29.52
CA SER A 461 -22.09 -23.29 -28.28
C SER A 461 -20.64 -22.77 -28.37
N VAL A 462 -20.46 -21.46 -28.44
CA VAL A 462 -19.13 -20.83 -28.50
C VAL A 462 -18.78 -20.25 -27.13
N PRO A 463 -17.58 -20.53 -26.58
CA PRO A 463 -17.15 -19.93 -25.32
C PRO A 463 -16.83 -18.44 -25.51
N LYS A 464 -17.49 -17.58 -24.73
CA LYS A 464 -17.17 -16.15 -24.58
C LYS A 464 -16.66 -15.88 -23.18
N ARG A 465 -15.72 -14.94 -23.00
CA ARG A 465 -15.25 -14.53 -21.67
C ARG A 465 -16.39 -13.91 -20.87
N CYS A 466 -16.46 -14.23 -19.58
CA CYS A 466 -17.41 -13.61 -18.66
C CYS A 466 -17.26 -12.08 -18.67
N ASP A 467 -18.37 -11.42 -18.93
CA ASP A 467 -18.62 -9.98 -18.85
C ASP A 467 -19.92 -9.75 -18.07
N ALA A 468 -20.35 -8.51 -17.81
CA ALA A 468 -21.59 -8.32 -17.06
C ALA A 468 -22.85 -8.70 -17.85
N ASP A 469 -22.76 -8.79 -19.18
CA ASP A 469 -23.84 -9.30 -20.03
C ASP A 469 -24.10 -10.80 -19.80
N ALA A 470 -23.16 -11.53 -19.17
CA ALA A 470 -23.29 -12.95 -18.92
C ALA A 470 -24.52 -13.28 -18.04
N PRO A 471 -25.18 -14.44 -18.26
CA PRO A 471 -26.24 -14.90 -17.40
C PRO A 471 -25.71 -15.29 -16.01
N GLU A 472 -26.50 -15.01 -14.97
CA GLU A 472 -26.11 -15.13 -13.55
C GLU A 472 -25.66 -16.54 -13.16
N ASP A 473 -26.35 -17.56 -13.67
CA ASP A 473 -26.05 -18.96 -13.35
C ASP A 473 -24.77 -19.46 -14.02
N GLN A 474 -24.26 -18.71 -15.00
CA GLN A 474 -23.08 -19.12 -15.73
C GLN A 474 -21.81 -18.51 -15.13
N CYS A 475 -21.73 -17.23 -14.79
CA CYS A 475 -20.48 -16.60 -14.30
C CYS A 475 -20.52 -16.26 -12.81
N THR A 476 -19.47 -16.65 -12.07
CA THR A 476 -19.34 -16.30 -10.66
C THR A 476 -18.34 -15.16 -10.46
N VAL A 477 -18.70 -14.19 -9.62
CA VAL A 477 -17.84 -13.05 -9.26
C VAL A 477 -17.00 -13.35 -8.02
N THR A 478 -15.85 -12.71 -7.90
CA THR A 478 -15.02 -12.77 -6.70
C THR A 478 -15.73 -12.19 -5.47
N ARG A 479 -15.49 -12.79 -4.30
CA ARG A 479 -16.16 -12.40 -3.06
C ARG A 479 -15.72 -11.03 -2.57
N THR A 480 -14.47 -10.66 -2.86
CA THR A 480 -13.93 -9.33 -2.52
C THR A 480 -14.64 -8.19 -3.25
N TYR A 481 -15.00 -8.40 -4.53
CA TYR A 481 -15.72 -7.41 -5.33
C TYR A 481 -17.02 -6.99 -4.63
N LEU A 482 -17.76 -7.98 -4.12
CA LEU A 482 -19.03 -7.80 -3.43
C LEU A 482 -18.89 -6.97 -2.14
N PHE A 483 -17.80 -7.14 -1.39
CA PHE A 483 -17.54 -6.33 -0.19
C PHE A 483 -17.21 -4.87 -0.50
N LEU A 484 -16.41 -4.63 -1.54
CA LEU A 484 -15.87 -3.29 -1.84
C LEU A 484 -16.80 -2.43 -2.71
N HIS A 485 -17.65 -3.06 -3.51
CA HIS A 485 -18.54 -2.37 -4.45
C HIS A 485 -20.02 -2.38 -4.04
N LYS A 486 -20.36 -2.88 -2.84
CA LYS A 486 -21.74 -2.95 -2.34
C LYS A 486 -22.50 -1.63 -2.36
N PHE A 487 -21.80 -0.53 -2.08
CA PHE A 487 -22.39 0.79 -2.01
C PHE A 487 -21.92 1.63 -3.21
N TRP A 488 -22.88 2.07 -4.03
CA TRP A 488 -22.62 2.82 -5.26
C TRP A 488 -21.87 4.15 -5.00
N PHE A 489 -22.17 4.85 -3.90
CA PHE A 489 -21.55 6.14 -3.59
C PHE A 489 -20.05 6.01 -3.22
N PHE A 490 -19.63 4.92 -2.56
CA PHE A 490 -18.21 4.66 -2.33
C PHE A 490 -17.50 4.39 -3.66
N SER A 491 -18.13 3.62 -4.57
CA SER A 491 -17.61 3.38 -5.92
C SER A 491 -17.45 4.68 -6.72
N ALA A 492 -18.40 5.62 -6.62
CA ALA A 492 -18.27 6.96 -7.20
C ALA A 492 -17.10 7.75 -6.60
N ALA A 493 -16.95 7.76 -5.28
CA ALA A 493 -15.84 8.45 -4.61
C ALA A 493 -14.47 7.89 -5.04
N TYR A 494 -14.36 6.57 -5.16
CA TYR A 494 -13.13 5.92 -5.63
C TYR A 494 -12.81 6.24 -7.10
N TYR A 495 -13.82 6.34 -7.96
CA TYR A 495 -13.64 6.78 -9.34
C TYR A 495 -12.98 8.16 -9.42
N PHE A 496 -13.48 9.15 -8.68
CA PHE A 496 -12.85 10.48 -8.61
C PHE A 496 -11.47 10.42 -7.96
N GLY A 497 -11.29 9.56 -6.96
CA GLY A 497 -10.00 9.30 -6.34
C GLY A 497 -8.94 8.79 -7.30
N ASN A 498 -9.31 7.95 -8.28
CA ASN A 498 -8.38 7.49 -9.31
C ASN A 498 -7.87 8.65 -10.19
N TRP A 499 -8.74 9.60 -10.56
CA TRP A 499 -8.32 10.80 -11.29
C TRP A 499 -7.38 11.67 -10.44
N ALA A 500 -7.68 11.84 -9.16
CA ALA A 500 -6.79 12.54 -8.24
C ALA A 500 -5.43 11.84 -8.10
N PHE A 501 -5.42 10.51 -8.02
CA PHE A 501 -4.20 9.69 -7.99
C PHE A 501 -3.33 9.93 -9.22
N LEU A 502 -3.92 9.93 -10.43
CA LEU A 502 -3.22 10.21 -11.69
C LEU A 502 -2.64 11.64 -11.69
N GLY A 503 -3.41 12.63 -11.24
CA GLY A 503 -2.96 14.02 -11.14
C GLY A 503 -1.75 14.18 -10.19
N VAL A 504 -1.83 13.61 -8.98
CA VAL A 504 -0.74 13.67 -8.00
C VAL A 504 0.49 12.91 -8.48
N PHE A 505 0.32 11.79 -9.20
CA PHE A 505 1.44 11.08 -9.81
C PHE A 505 2.19 11.98 -10.81
N LEU A 506 1.49 12.69 -11.70
CA LEU A 506 2.11 13.60 -12.67
C LEU A 506 2.85 14.75 -11.99
N ILE A 507 2.23 15.37 -10.99
CA ILE A 507 2.89 16.41 -10.18
C ILE A 507 4.12 15.85 -9.48
N GLY A 508 4.00 14.67 -8.85
CA GLY A 508 5.10 13.99 -8.18
C GLY A 508 6.26 13.65 -9.12
N LEU A 509 5.97 13.28 -10.36
CA LEU A 509 6.96 13.03 -11.40
C LEU A 509 7.70 14.29 -11.81
N ILE A 510 6.99 15.41 -12.04
CA ILE A 510 7.60 16.71 -12.33
C ILE A 510 8.50 17.16 -11.17
N VAL A 511 7.97 17.16 -9.94
CA VAL A 511 8.71 17.56 -8.73
C VAL A 511 9.95 16.69 -8.53
N SER A 512 9.80 15.37 -8.70
CA SER A 512 10.91 14.43 -8.54
C SER A 512 11.95 14.56 -9.66
N CYS A 513 11.57 14.97 -10.88
CA CYS A 513 12.48 15.30 -11.97
C CYS A 513 13.25 16.60 -11.71
N CYS A 514 12.61 17.62 -11.14
CA CYS A 514 13.25 18.89 -10.79
C CYS A 514 14.13 18.82 -9.54
N LYS A 515 13.82 17.92 -8.58
CA LYS A 515 14.57 17.83 -7.31
C LYS A 515 16.02 17.36 -7.52
N GLY A 516 16.98 18.06 -6.93
CA GLY A 516 18.41 17.72 -7.01
C GLY A 516 18.79 16.39 -6.32
N LYS A 517 20.04 15.96 -6.51
CA LYS A 517 20.59 14.78 -5.81
C LYS A 517 20.65 15.05 -4.30
N LYS A 518 20.22 14.09 -3.49
CA LYS A 518 20.34 14.17 -2.02
C LYS A 518 21.80 14.08 -1.59
N SER A 519 22.14 14.76 -0.49
CA SER A 519 23.49 14.66 0.08
C SER A 519 23.70 13.30 0.74
N VAL A 520 24.94 12.82 0.75
CA VAL A 520 25.34 11.56 1.42
C VAL A 520 25.13 11.64 2.93
N ILE A 521 25.23 12.84 3.50
CA ILE A 521 25.18 13.11 4.94
C ILE A 521 23.81 13.64 5.39
N GLU A 522 22.87 13.91 4.47
CA GLU A 522 21.51 14.38 4.80
C GLU A 522 20.74 13.41 5.74
N GLY A 523 21.22 12.15 5.84
CA GLY A 523 20.72 11.17 6.81
C GLY A 523 21.52 11.02 8.11
N ILE A 524 22.69 11.66 8.23
CA ILE A 524 23.66 11.56 9.35
C ILE A 524 23.88 12.90 10.06
N ASP A 525 23.86 14.06 9.37
CA ASP A 525 24.08 15.37 10.01
C ASP A 525 22.92 15.74 10.96
N GLU A 526 21.69 15.29 10.68
CA GLU A 526 20.57 15.39 11.63
C GLU A 526 20.67 14.40 12.83
N ASP A 527 21.62 13.45 12.81
CA ASP A 527 21.84 12.49 13.91
C ASP A 527 22.72 13.04 15.03
N SER A 528 23.45 14.13 14.79
CA SER A 528 24.37 14.77 15.74
C SER A 528 23.75 15.87 16.60
N ASP A 529 22.70 16.54 16.14
CA ASP A 529 22.18 17.74 16.83
C ASP A 529 21.34 17.42 18.06
N ILE A 530 21.01 16.14 18.31
CA ILE A 530 20.25 15.68 19.50
C ILE A 530 21.12 14.89 20.48
N SER A 531 22.31 14.43 20.08
CA SER A 531 23.20 13.69 20.99
C SER A 531 23.94 14.57 21.99
N ASP A 532 23.92 15.89 21.79
CA ASP A 532 24.72 16.83 22.57
C ASP A 532 23.94 17.41 23.79
N ASP A 533 22.70 16.97 24.06
CA ASP A 533 21.85 17.46 25.17
C ASP A 533 21.79 16.55 26.43
N GLU A 534 22.55 15.45 26.50
CA GLU A 534 22.70 14.69 27.76
C GLU A 534 24.14 14.78 28.29
N PRO A 535 24.37 15.36 29.49
CA PRO A 535 25.69 15.41 30.09
C PRO A 535 26.16 13.99 30.39
N SER A 536 27.34 13.65 29.88
CA SER A 536 28.06 12.41 30.18
C SER A 536 28.41 12.33 31.67
N VAL A 537 27.47 11.86 32.48
CA VAL A 537 27.75 11.42 33.86
C VAL A 537 28.27 10.00 33.76
N TYR A 538 29.54 9.82 33.45
CA TYR A 538 30.39 8.71 33.94
C TYR A 538 31.85 9.07 33.66
N SER A 539 32.46 9.75 34.62
CA SER A 539 33.90 9.82 34.81
C SER A 539 34.21 9.79 36.30
N VAL A 540 34.36 8.58 36.83
CA VAL A 540 35.35 8.23 37.88
C VAL A 540 35.85 6.83 37.56
#